data_AF-A0A0H2QZX9-F1
#
_entry.id   AF-A0A0H2QZX9-F1
#
_cell.length_a   1.000
_cell.length_b   1.000
_cell.length_c   1.000
_cell.angle_alpha   90.00
_cell.angle_beta   90.00
_cell.angle_gamma   90.00
#
_symmetry.space_group_name_H-M   'P 1'
#
loop_
_entity.id
_entity.type
_entity.pdbx_description
1 polymer ?
#
loop_
_entity_poly.entity_id
_entity_poly.type
_entity_poly.pdbx_seq_one_letter_code
_entity_poly.pdbx_strand_id
1 'polypeptide(L)'
;MVAAMGSQGQSESESSDSNATASNLPGPGRNVGLLYDYVGRKLESALKRRREPGSGAVHEENASHSTANSLVDTNATAPNLPGPGRNIGNLFDWLGVKIEAVANQKAVQLNLGPQAVAKTIRELCRHDERLFIDRHRSPTQLSKSQTKRLRKLCKKLVKYTRSHILDVEMQAFEEIISLSVEEPLVREVLAGSNVYYRLEPKFKEPNLILSSSKALGCLRRSEIHHLWSDLIACEGRNIGLDIFNNGTSTLLFDQGSVGKQLVSTFRCVDF
;
A
#
# COMPACT_ATOMS: atom_id res chain seq x y z
N MET A 1 -34.23 -51.53 -86.00
CA MET A 1 -35.55 -50.90 -85.91
C MET A 1 -36.12 -51.24 -84.54
N VAL A 2 -35.98 -50.35 -83.55
CA VAL A 2 -36.72 -50.22 -82.27
C VAL A 2 -36.17 -48.94 -81.61
N ALA A 3 -37.09 -48.16 -81.05
CA ALA A 3 -36.97 -46.79 -80.58
C ALA A 3 -36.42 -46.66 -79.14
N ALA A 4 -36.04 -45.43 -78.77
CA ALA A 4 -36.30 -44.73 -77.48
C ALA A 4 -35.20 -43.67 -77.27
N MET A 5 -35.50 -42.36 -77.34
CA MET A 5 -36.09 -41.50 -76.30
C MET A 5 -35.15 -41.17 -75.13
N GLY A 6 -34.87 -39.87 -75.00
CA GLY A 6 -34.87 -39.16 -73.72
C GLY A 6 -33.51 -38.92 -73.06
N SER A 7 -33.09 -37.65 -72.98
CA SER A 7 -33.35 -36.83 -71.78
C SER A 7 -32.33 -35.70 -71.69
N GLN A 8 -32.82 -34.45 -71.70
CA GLN A 8 -32.07 -33.27 -71.34
C GLN A 8 -31.85 -33.24 -69.81
N GLY A 9 -30.67 -32.76 -69.40
CA GLY A 9 -30.35 -32.49 -68.01
C GLY A 9 -29.21 -31.49 -67.91
N GLN A 10 -29.50 -30.21 -68.22
CA GLN A 10 -28.68 -29.09 -67.76
C GLN A 10 -28.85 -28.97 -66.24
N SER A 11 -27.74 -29.02 -65.51
CA SER A 11 -27.68 -28.58 -64.12
C SER A 11 -26.52 -27.60 -64.01
N GLU A 12 -26.87 -26.31 -64.07
CA GLU A 12 -26.04 -25.20 -63.65
C GLU A 12 -25.91 -25.28 -62.12
N SER A 13 -24.70 -25.56 -61.64
CA SER A 13 -24.35 -25.45 -60.24
C SER A 13 -23.85 -24.04 -59.96
N GLU A 14 -24.77 -23.12 -59.67
CA GLU A 14 -24.46 -21.80 -59.14
C GLU A 14 -23.93 -21.92 -57.70
N SER A 15 -22.74 -21.35 -57.50
CA SER A 15 -22.07 -21.20 -56.22
C SER A 15 -22.86 -20.29 -55.27
N SER A 16 -23.24 -20.81 -54.11
CA SER A 16 -23.77 -20.01 -52.99
C SER A 16 -22.85 -20.13 -51.78
N ASP A 17 -21.68 -19.52 -51.84
CA ASP A 17 -20.88 -19.19 -50.66
C ASP A 17 -21.45 -17.95 -49.96
N SER A 18 -22.57 -18.12 -49.26
CA SER A 18 -23.16 -17.11 -48.37
C SER A 18 -22.74 -17.36 -46.92
N ASN A 19 -21.46 -17.15 -46.62
CA ASN A 19 -20.94 -17.01 -45.25
C ASN A 19 -20.63 -15.54 -44.89
N ALA A 20 -21.35 -14.60 -45.51
CA ALA A 20 -21.39 -13.21 -45.08
C ALA A 20 -22.08 -13.14 -43.71
N THR A 21 -21.27 -13.27 -42.66
CA THR A 21 -21.72 -13.07 -41.27
C THR A 21 -22.20 -11.62 -41.18
N ALA A 22 -23.52 -11.42 -41.06
CA ALA A 22 -24.15 -10.11 -40.99
C ALA A 22 -23.40 -9.23 -39.96
N SER A 23 -22.78 -8.16 -40.45
CA SER A 23 -21.83 -7.32 -39.71
C SER A 23 -22.50 -6.41 -38.67
N ASN A 24 -23.66 -6.80 -38.13
CA ASN A 24 -24.35 -6.00 -37.12
C ASN A 24 -25.18 -6.74 -36.08
N LEU A 25 -24.96 -8.04 -35.90
CA LEU A 25 -25.61 -8.76 -34.81
C LEU A 25 -24.81 -8.58 -33.50
N PRO A 26 -25.48 -8.28 -32.36
CA PRO A 26 -24.84 -8.14 -31.05
C PRO A 26 -24.36 -9.52 -30.58
N GLY A 27 -23.14 -9.89 -30.97
CA GLY A 27 -22.46 -11.08 -30.49
C GLY A 27 -21.52 -10.77 -29.31
N PRO A 28 -21.33 -11.71 -28.37
CA PRO A 28 -20.45 -11.53 -27.21
C PRO A 28 -19.00 -11.16 -27.58
N GLY A 29 -18.52 -11.54 -28.78
CA GLY A 29 -17.20 -11.14 -29.29
C GLY A 29 -17.06 -9.64 -29.60
N ARG A 30 -18.15 -8.93 -29.93
CA ARG A 30 -18.10 -7.49 -30.23
C ARG A 30 -17.97 -6.63 -28.98
N ASN A 31 -18.59 -7.02 -27.88
CA ASN A 31 -18.48 -6.30 -26.61
C ASN A 31 -17.04 -6.30 -26.10
N VAL A 32 -16.33 -7.42 -26.26
CA VAL A 32 -14.92 -7.54 -25.93
C VAL A 32 -14.06 -6.67 -26.85
N GLY A 33 -14.35 -6.65 -28.17
CA GLY A 33 -13.68 -5.76 -29.13
C GLY A 33 -13.83 -4.27 -28.76
N LEU A 34 -15.05 -3.84 -28.46
CA LEU A 34 -15.32 -2.45 -28.04
C LEU A 34 -14.60 -2.08 -26.74
N LEU A 35 -14.48 -3.03 -25.80
CA LEU A 35 -13.71 -2.83 -24.58
C LEU A 35 -12.21 -2.65 -24.87
N TYR A 36 -11.63 -3.49 -25.73
CA TYR A 36 -10.22 -3.33 -26.14
C TYR A 36 -9.97 -2.03 -26.89
N ASP A 37 -10.86 -1.64 -27.81
CA ASP A 37 -10.76 -0.37 -28.55
C ASP A 37 -10.88 0.85 -27.62
N TYR A 38 -11.73 0.75 -26.60
CA TYR A 38 -11.87 1.79 -25.59
C TYR A 38 -10.60 1.90 -24.72
N VAL A 39 -10.10 0.76 -24.22
CA VAL A 39 -8.86 0.70 -23.42
C VAL A 39 -7.66 1.19 -24.23
N GLY A 40 -7.55 0.79 -25.51
CA GLY A 40 -6.50 1.21 -26.43
C GLY A 40 -6.49 2.72 -26.64
N ARG A 41 -7.64 3.32 -26.96
CA ARG A 41 -7.77 4.79 -27.11
C ARG A 41 -7.42 5.55 -25.83
N LYS A 42 -7.77 5.01 -24.66
CA LYS A 42 -7.44 5.64 -23.37
C LYS A 42 -5.93 5.56 -23.07
N LEU A 43 -5.30 4.43 -23.38
CA LEU A 43 -3.86 4.23 -23.19
C LEU A 43 -3.05 5.14 -24.13
N GLU A 44 -3.47 5.24 -25.39
CA GLU A 44 -2.85 6.12 -26.39
C GLU A 44 -2.94 7.59 -25.97
N SER A 45 -4.11 8.03 -25.49
CA SER A 45 -4.32 9.38 -24.96
C SER A 45 -3.42 9.67 -23.75
N ALA A 46 -3.25 8.71 -22.84
CA ALA A 46 -2.37 8.85 -21.68
C ALA A 46 -0.88 8.89 -22.07
N LEU A 47 -0.47 8.11 -23.06
CA LEU A 47 0.90 8.10 -23.56
C LEU A 47 1.24 9.40 -24.30
N LYS A 48 0.29 9.93 -25.09
CA LYS A 48 0.44 11.21 -25.80
C LYS A 48 0.63 12.37 -24.81
N ARG A 49 -0.10 12.36 -23.68
CA ARG A 49 0.07 13.35 -22.59
C ARG A 49 1.43 13.29 -21.89
N ARG A 50 2.18 12.19 -21.97
CA ARG A 50 3.54 12.11 -21.39
C ARG A 50 4.65 12.65 -22.30
N ARG A 51 4.39 12.79 -23.61
CA ARG A 51 5.38 13.32 -24.56
C ARG A 51 5.33 14.83 -24.73
N GLU A 52 4.27 15.49 -24.28
CA GLU A 52 4.15 16.94 -24.33
C GLU A 52 4.24 17.52 -22.92
N PRO A 53 5.39 18.13 -22.53
CA PRO A 53 5.51 18.83 -21.27
C PRO A 53 4.87 20.22 -21.41
N GLY A 54 3.59 20.38 -21.08
CA GLY A 54 3.05 21.73 -20.97
C GLY A 54 1.54 21.84 -20.87
N SER A 55 1.11 22.50 -19.79
CA SER A 55 -0.17 23.17 -19.60
C SER A 55 -1.40 22.30 -19.38
N GLY A 56 -2.06 22.57 -18.25
CA GLY A 56 -3.14 21.76 -17.70
C GLY A 56 -4.53 22.06 -18.26
N ALA A 57 -5.43 21.10 -18.04
CA ALA A 57 -6.87 21.30 -17.93
C ALA A 57 -7.45 20.09 -17.17
N VAL A 58 -7.94 20.34 -15.96
CA VAL A 58 -8.72 19.38 -15.18
C VAL A 58 -10.15 19.47 -15.71
N HIS A 59 -10.59 18.44 -16.44
CA HIS A 59 -11.98 18.28 -16.84
C HIS A 59 -12.61 17.23 -15.94
N GLU A 60 -13.54 17.70 -15.12
CA GLU A 60 -14.39 16.93 -14.22
C GLU A 60 -15.48 16.26 -15.07
N GLU A 61 -15.62 14.95 -14.95
CA GLU A 61 -16.61 14.17 -15.71
C GLU A 61 -17.51 13.43 -14.72
N ASN A 62 -18.79 13.80 -14.80
CA ASN A 62 -19.91 13.30 -14.01
C ASN A 62 -20.07 11.77 -14.18
N ALA A 63 -19.95 11.04 -13.07
CA ALA A 63 -20.30 9.63 -13.01
C ALA A 63 -21.82 9.47 -12.91
N SER A 64 -22.42 9.01 -14.01
CA SER A 64 -23.82 8.63 -14.14
C SER A 64 -24.16 7.43 -13.26
N HIS A 65 -25.14 7.65 -12.40
CA HIS A 65 -25.80 6.66 -11.56
C HIS A 65 -26.56 5.67 -12.48
N SER A 66 -26.06 4.43 -12.58
CA SER A 66 -26.75 3.34 -13.27
C SER A 66 -27.23 2.31 -12.24
N THR A 67 -28.46 2.49 -11.78
CA THR A 67 -29.23 1.49 -11.02
C THR A 67 -29.75 0.44 -12.01
N ALA A 68 -29.01 -0.65 -12.16
CA ALA A 68 -29.49 -1.85 -12.87
C ALA A 68 -29.76 -2.96 -11.85
N ASN A 69 -30.98 -2.97 -11.33
CA ASN A 69 -31.58 -4.17 -10.76
C ASN A 69 -31.82 -5.15 -11.90
N SER A 70 -30.97 -6.16 -12.00
CA SER A 70 -31.15 -7.32 -12.87
C SER A 70 -30.79 -8.56 -12.08
N LEU A 71 -31.75 -9.03 -11.30
CA LEU A 71 -31.85 -10.43 -10.87
C LEU A 71 -31.96 -11.29 -12.14
N VAL A 72 -30.82 -11.71 -12.69
CA VAL A 72 -30.76 -12.81 -13.66
C VAL A 72 -29.99 -13.93 -12.99
N ASP A 73 -30.79 -14.74 -12.32
CA ASP A 73 -30.47 -16.04 -11.76
C ASP A 73 -30.42 -17.05 -12.90
N THR A 74 -29.26 -17.20 -13.57
CA THR A 74 -29.03 -18.31 -14.51
C THR A 74 -27.54 -18.56 -14.74
N ASN A 75 -26.84 -19.15 -13.77
CA ASN A 75 -25.55 -19.79 -14.06
C ASN A 75 -25.21 -20.92 -13.07
N ALA A 76 -26.16 -21.83 -12.88
CA ALA A 76 -25.83 -23.20 -12.44
C ALA A 76 -25.24 -24.00 -13.61
N THR A 77 -24.12 -23.54 -14.17
CA THR A 77 -23.27 -24.39 -15.01
C THR A 77 -22.49 -25.29 -14.06
N ALA A 78 -22.60 -26.61 -14.26
CA ALA A 78 -21.98 -27.62 -13.40
C ALA A 78 -20.51 -27.26 -13.08
N PRO A 79 -20.10 -27.30 -11.80
CA PRO A 79 -18.74 -26.98 -11.42
C PRO A 79 -17.79 -27.96 -12.13
N ASN A 80 -16.86 -27.42 -12.92
CA ASN A 80 -15.71 -28.09 -13.56
C ASN A 80 -15.88 -28.60 -15.00
N LEU A 81 -16.90 -28.15 -15.74
CA LEU A 81 -16.86 -28.34 -17.19
C LEU A 81 -15.98 -27.26 -17.87
N PRO A 82 -15.01 -27.66 -18.72
CA PRO A 82 -14.20 -26.71 -19.48
C PRO A 82 -15.11 -25.98 -20.48
N GLY A 83 -15.49 -24.74 -20.12
CA GLY A 83 -16.25 -23.84 -20.97
C GLY A 83 -15.40 -22.65 -21.39
N PRO A 84 -15.62 -22.07 -22.59
CA PRO A 84 -14.86 -20.92 -23.09
C PRO A 84 -14.89 -19.71 -22.13
N GLY A 85 -15.98 -19.51 -21.39
CA GLY A 85 -16.05 -18.47 -20.36
C GLY A 85 -15.09 -18.68 -19.18
N ARG A 86 -14.81 -19.94 -18.80
CA ARG A 86 -13.92 -20.26 -17.67
C ARG A 86 -12.45 -20.04 -18.02
N ASN A 87 -12.06 -20.24 -19.28
CA ASN A 87 -10.72 -19.91 -19.77
C ASN A 87 -10.45 -18.40 -19.68
N ILE A 88 -11.44 -17.58 -20.03
CA ILE A 88 -11.34 -16.12 -19.94
C ILE A 88 -11.30 -15.67 -18.48
N GLY A 89 -12.13 -16.25 -17.60
CA GLY A 89 -12.08 -16.00 -16.16
C GLY A 89 -10.69 -16.28 -15.58
N ASN A 90 -10.13 -17.47 -15.86
CA ASN A 90 -8.79 -17.85 -15.41
C ASN A 90 -7.70 -16.89 -15.93
N LEU A 91 -7.84 -16.37 -17.15
CA LEU A 91 -6.91 -15.37 -17.71
C LEU A 91 -6.99 -14.05 -16.92
N PHE A 92 -8.19 -13.57 -16.59
CA PHE A 92 -8.37 -12.35 -15.81
C PHE A 92 -7.89 -12.51 -14.37
N ASP A 93 -8.14 -13.66 -13.74
CA ASP A 93 -7.62 -13.95 -12.38
C ASP A 93 -6.10 -13.97 -12.38
N TRP A 94 -5.49 -14.65 -13.37
CA TRP A 94 -4.04 -14.67 -13.55
C TRP A 94 -3.48 -13.25 -13.79
N LEU A 95 -4.16 -12.44 -14.61
CA LEU A 95 -3.76 -11.07 -14.88
C LEU A 95 -3.89 -10.19 -13.64
N GLY A 96 -4.94 -10.37 -12.84
CA GLY A 96 -5.16 -9.69 -11.57
C GLY A 96 -3.99 -9.90 -10.60
N VAL A 97 -3.58 -11.16 -10.41
CA VAL A 97 -2.43 -11.50 -9.56
C VAL A 97 -1.14 -10.86 -10.07
N LYS A 98 -0.92 -10.81 -11.39
CA LYS A 98 0.27 -10.17 -11.97
C LYS A 98 0.27 -8.65 -11.79
N ILE A 99 -0.87 -8.01 -12.01
CA ILE A 99 -1.01 -6.56 -11.82
C ILE A 99 -0.81 -6.19 -10.36
N GLU A 100 -1.39 -6.95 -9.44
CA GLU A 100 -1.21 -6.76 -8.00
C GLU A 100 0.26 -6.90 -7.60
N ALA A 101 0.95 -7.94 -8.08
CA ALA A 101 2.37 -8.14 -7.81
C ALA A 101 3.23 -6.96 -8.31
N VAL A 102 2.96 -6.46 -9.53
CA VAL A 102 3.68 -5.30 -10.09
C VAL A 102 3.35 -4.01 -9.33
N ALA A 103 2.08 -3.80 -8.96
CA ALA A 103 1.65 -2.65 -8.19
C ALA A 103 2.29 -2.63 -6.79
N ASN A 104 2.30 -3.77 -6.10
CA ASN A 104 2.94 -3.94 -4.80
C ASN A 104 4.46 -3.75 -4.90
N GLN A 105 5.12 -4.31 -5.92
CA GLN A 105 6.55 -4.11 -6.14
C GLN A 105 6.87 -2.64 -6.42
N LYS A 106 6.06 -1.96 -7.24
CA LYS A 106 6.21 -0.52 -7.48
C LYS A 106 5.94 0.30 -6.23
N ALA A 107 4.96 -0.07 -5.40
CA ALA A 107 4.70 0.61 -4.14
C ALA A 107 5.90 0.51 -3.17
N VAL A 108 6.55 -0.67 -3.12
CA VAL A 108 7.79 -0.86 -2.36
C VAL A 108 8.93 -0.03 -2.95
N GLN A 109 9.16 -0.08 -4.27
CA GLN A 109 10.20 0.72 -4.95
C GLN A 109 10.00 2.22 -4.74
N LEU A 110 8.75 2.67 -4.69
CA LEU A 110 8.38 4.07 -4.49
C LEU A 110 8.31 4.46 -3.00
N ASN A 111 8.66 3.56 -2.08
CA ASN A 111 8.62 3.80 -0.62
C ASN A 111 7.24 4.34 -0.18
N LEU A 112 6.16 3.74 -0.72
CA LEU A 112 4.78 4.16 -0.51
C LEU A 112 4.09 3.50 0.70
N GLY A 113 4.85 2.81 1.56
CA GLY A 113 4.34 2.25 2.81
C GLY A 113 4.71 3.09 4.06
N PRO A 114 4.00 2.89 5.18
CA PRO A 114 4.34 3.52 6.45
C PRO A 114 5.76 3.16 6.92
N GLN A 115 6.17 1.90 6.79
CA GLN A 115 7.52 1.41 7.13
C GLN A 115 8.62 2.14 6.33
N ALA A 116 8.39 2.38 5.03
CA ALA A 116 9.36 3.05 4.18
C ALA A 116 9.50 4.54 4.53
N VAL A 117 8.38 5.19 4.87
CA VAL A 117 8.40 6.57 5.40
C VAL A 117 9.12 6.62 6.73
N ALA A 118 8.86 5.67 7.63
CA ALA A 118 9.54 5.58 8.92
C ALA A 118 11.04 5.34 8.74
N LYS A 119 11.45 4.44 7.84
CA LYS A 119 12.87 4.25 7.47
C LYS A 119 13.51 5.57 6.99
N THR A 120 12.82 6.31 6.13
CA THR A 120 13.33 7.63 5.67
C THR A 120 13.45 8.64 6.83
N ILE A 121 12.56 8.57 7.83
CA ILE A 121 12.66 9.39 9.04
C ILE A 121 13.88 8.98 9.86
N ARG A 122 14.09 7.66 10.08
CA ARG A 122 15.26 7.12 10.80
C ARG A 122 16.57 7.52 10.11
N GLU A 123 16.64 7.43 8.79
CA GLU A 123 17.79 7.89 7.99
C GLU A 123 18.01 9.40 8.13
N LEU A 124 16.94 10.21 8.07
CA LEU A 124 17.04 11.66 8.22
C LEU A 124 17.53 12.07 9.62
N CYS A 125 17.15 11.32 10.65
CA CYS A 125 17.58 11.50 12.03
C CYS A 125 18.91 10.78 12.35
N ARG A 126 19.50 10.08 11.37
CA ARG A 126 20.77 9.33 11.51
C ARG A 126 20.73 8.28 12.63
N HIS A 127 19.63 7.50 12.69
CA HIS A 127 19.48 6.44 13.69
C HIS A 127 20.64 5.44 13.65
N ASP A 128 21.11 5.07 12.46
CA ASP A 128 22.17 4.05 12.31
C ASP A 128 23.54 4.55 12.81
N GLU A 129 23.74 5.87 12.91
CA GLU A 129 25.01 6.47 13.36
C GLU A 129 25.05 6.69 14.89
N ARG A 130 23.89 6.67 15.57
CA ARG A 130 23.77 7.08 16.97
C ARG A 130 23.19 5.98 17.84
N LEU A 131 23.85 5.72 18.96
CA LEU A 131 23.30 4.86 20.00
C LEU A 131 22.00 5.46 20.54
N PHE A 132 21.06 4.60 20.92
CA PHE A 132 19.77 5.03 21.50
C PHE A 132 19.95 6.02 22.65
N ILE A 133 20.93 5.77 23.53
CA ILE A 133 21.26 6.62 24.69
C ILE A 133 21.68 8.03 24.28
N ASP A 134 22.51 8.15 23.23
CA ASP A 134 23.05 9.44 22.79
C ASP A 134 21.95 10.33 22.20
N ARG A 135 20.94 9.72 21.56
CA ARG A 135 19.80 10.45 20.99
C ARG A 135 18.98 11.16 22.07
N HIS A 136 18.83 10.55 23.24
CA HIS A 136 18.11 11.14 24.37
C HIS A 136 18.94 12.19 25.11
N ARG A 137 20.26 12.02 25.21
CA ARG A 137 21.15 12.97 25.89
C ARG A 137 21.38 14.24 25.09
N SER A 138 21.41 14.14 23.76
CA SER A 138 21.76 15.26 22.88
C SER A 138 20.87 15.25 21.64
N PRO A 139 19.66 15.85 21.73
CA PRO A 139 18.73 15.91 20.62
C PRO A 139 19.40 16.40 19.35
N THR A 140 19.17 15.69 18.24
CA THR A 140 19.79 16.03 16.96
C THR A 140 19.29 17.41 16.50
N GLN A 141 20.21 18.37 16.39
CA GLN A 141 19.88 19.65 15.77
C GLN A 141 19.81 19.47 14.25
N LEU A 142 18.59 19.38 13.72
CA LEU A 142 18.36 19.38 12.28
C LEU A 142 18.34 20.82 11.74
N SER A 143 18.88 21.00 10.53
CA SER A 143 18.74 22.28 9.82
C SER A 143 17.26 22.60 9.54
N LYS A 144 16.92 23.89 9.38
CA LYS A 144 15.53 24.33 9.08
C LYS A 144 14.91 23.59 7.88
N SER A 145 15.72 23.28 6.85
CA SER A 145 15.27 22.54 5.67
C SER A 145 14.95 21.08 5.98
N GLN A 146 15.78 20.42 6.80
CA GLN A 146 15.58 19.05 7.26
C GLN A 146 14.38 18.95 8.20
N THR A 147 14.19 19.89 9.12
CA THR A 147 12.99 19.93 9.99
C THR A 147 11.70 20.07 9.17
N LYS A 148 11.73 20.90 8.11
CA LYS A 148 10.60 21.01 7.16
C LYS A 148 10.35 19.69 6.42
N ARG A 149 11.41 18.98 6.02
CA ARG A 149 11.33 17.65 5.39
C ARG A 149 10.78 16.60 6.37
N LEU A 150 11.29 16.56 7.60
CA LEU A 150 10.82 15.69 8.67
C LEU A 150 9.32 15.90 8.92
N ARG A 151 8.89 17.15 9.07
CA ARG A 151 7.46 17.49 9.22
C ARG A 151 6.60 16.98 8.07
N LYS A 152 7.10 17.03 6.82
CA LYS A 152 6.39 16.47 5.66
C LYS A 152 6.27 14.95 5.76
N LEU A 153 7.33 14.25 6.17
CA LEU A 153 7.33 12.80 6.35
C LEU A 153 6.39 12.39 7.49
N CYS A 154 6.45 13.05 8.64
CA CYS A 154 5.52 12.83 9.76
C CYS A 154 4.06 13.03 9.33
N LYS A 155 3.76 14.11 8.58
CA LYS A 155 2.41 14.31 8.00
C LYS A 155 2.00 13.20 7.05
N LYS A 156 2.93 12.65 6.26
CA LYS A 156 2.68 11.51 5.39
C LYS A 156 2.38 10.25 6.20
N LEU A 157 3.11 10.01 7.29
CA LEU A 157 2.88 8.87 8.19
C LEU A 157 1.49 8.92 8.83
N VAL A 158 1.08 10.10 9.31
CA VAL A 158 -0.26 10.36 9.86
C VAL A 158 -1.36 10.23 8.79
N LYS A 159 -1.02 10.40 7.51
CA LYS A 159 -1.99 10.12 6.44
C LYS A 159 -2.28 8.61 6.34
N TYR A 160 -1.29 7.75 6.60
CA TYR A 160 -1.48 6.29 6.59
C TYR A 160 -2.31 5.80 7.78
N THR A 161 -2.31 6.50 8.92
CA THR A 161 -3.22 6.19 10.04
C THR A 161 -4.70 6.48 9.71
N ARG A 162 -5.00 6.94 8.49
CA ARG A 162 -6.36 7.11 7.97
C ARG A 162 -6.58 6.31 6.69
N SER A 163 -5.76 5.29 6.44
CA SER A 163 -5.92 4.37 5.33
C SER A 163 -7.29 3.68 5.40
N HIS A 164 -7.80 3.20 4.28
CA HIS A 164 -8.97 2.32 4.25
C HIS A 164 -8.59 0.84 4.35
N ILE A 165 -7.29 0.57 4.55
CA ILE A 165 -6.73 -0.78 4.68
C ILE A 165 -6.25 -0.89 6.13
N LEU A 166 -6.89 -1.78 6.89
CA LEU A 166 -6.63 -1.99 8.31
C LEU A 166 -5.15 -2.24 8.60
N ASP A 167 -4.50 -3.14 7.86
CA ASP A 167 -3.09 -3.49 8.09
C ASP A 167 -2.16 -2.29 7.92
N VAL A 168 -2.44 -1.43 6.93
CA VAL A 168 -1.65 -0.20 6.69
C VAL A 168 -1.86 0.80 7.81
N GLU A 169 -3.09 0.92 8.32
CA GLU A 169 -3.43 1.80 9.44
C GLU A 169 -2.74 1.35 10.73
N MET A 170 -2.82 0.06 11.04
CA MET A 170 -2.18 -0.56 12.21
C MET A 170 -0.65 -0.44 12.14
N GLN A 171 -0.04 -0.74 10.99
CA GLN A 171 1.40 -0.54 10.79
C GLN A 171 1.81 0.93 10.96
N ALA A 172 1.01 1.88 10.49
CA ALA A 172 1.31 3.29 10.66
C ALA A 172 1.31 3.73 12.14
N PHE A 173 0.39 3.21 12.96
CA PHE A 173 0.40 3.47 14.40
C PHE A 173 1.63 2.87 15.09
N GLU A 174 1.98 1.62 14.80
CA GLU A 174 3.18 0.98 15.36
C GLU A 174 4.46 1.76 15.00
N GLU A 175 4.59 2.23 13.75
CA GLU A 175 5.72 3.05 13.34
C GLU A 175 5.75 4.42 14.05
N ILE A 176 4.58 5.05 14.27
CA ILE A 176 4.51 6.29 15.06
C ILE A 176 4.96 6.06 16.50
N ILE A 177 4.53 4.96 17.12
CA ILE A 177 4.93 4.58 18.48
C ILE A 177 6.44 4.39 18.55
N SER A 178 7.00 3.53 17.68
CA SER A 178 8.44 3.26 17.62
C SER A 178 9.25 4.54 17.41
N LEU A 179 8.90 5.38 16.43
CA LEU A 179 9.63 6.62 16.16
C LEU A 179 9.54 7.64 17.31
N SER A 180 8.38 7.74 17.97
CA SER A 180 8.18 8.69 19.08
C SER A 180 8.92 8.28 20.36
N VAL A 181 9.15 6.98 20.53
CA VAL A 181 9.96 6.41 21.60
C VAL A 181 11.45 6.57 21.29
N GLU A 182 11.86 6.28 20.07
CA GLU A 182 13.28 6.29 19.68
C GLU A 182 13.89 7.68 19.49
N GLU A 183 13.08 8.68 19.11
CA GLU A 183 13.60 10.00 18.72
C GLU A 183 12.76 11.14 19.31
N PRO A 184 13.28 11.85 20.34
CA PRO A 184 12.60 12.98 20.96
C PRO A 184 12.19 14.07 19.97
N LEU A 185 13.01 14.32 18.94
CA LEU A 185 12.72 15.32 17.92
C LEU A 185 11.50 14.96 17.07
N VAL A 186 11.35 13.67 16.71
CA VAL A 186 10.20 13.20 15.92
C VAL A 186 8.92 13.37 16.72
N ARG A 187 8.97 13.05 18.02
CA ARG A 187 7.87 13.30 18.96
C ARG A 187 7.51 14.77 19.00
N GLU A 188 8.48 15.66 19.19
CA GLU A 188 8.24 17.12 19.22
C GLU A 188 7.59 17.62 17.92
N VAL A 189 8.08 17.17 16.77
CA VAL A 189 7.51 17.52 15.46
C VAL A 189 6.09 16.97 15.29
N LEU A 190 5.81 15.76 15.75
CA LEU A 190 4.48 15.15 15.70
C LEU A 190 3.50 15.85 16.65
N ALA A 191 3.93 16.17 17.87
CA ALA A 191 3.13 16.89 18.87
C ALA A 191 2.84 18.34 18.45
N GLY A 192 3.82 19.04 17.89
CA GLY A 192 3.66 20.41 17.38
C GLY A 192 2.94 20.50 16.03
N SER A 193 2.78 19.38 15.33
CA SER A 193 1.87 19.31 14.20
C SER A 193 0.45 19.07 14.75
N ASN A 194 -0.59 19.75 14.25
CA ASN A 194 -2.01 19.49 14.58
C ASN A 194 -2.52 18.07 14.18
N VAL A 195 -1.59 17.12 14.12
CA VAL A 195 -1.71 15.69 13.92
C VAL A 195 -2.44 15.02 15.08
N TYR A 196 -2.34 15.56 16.29
CA TYR A 196 -2.99 15.00 17.49
C TYR A 196 -4.48 14.67 17.25
N TYR A 197 -5.22 15.63 16.69
CA TYR A 197 -6.65 15.47 16.38
C TYR A 197 -6.96 14.56 15.18
N ARG A 198 -5.93 14.06 14.49
CA ARG A 198 -6.09 13.24 13.27
C ARG A 198 -5.78 11.76 13.49
N LEU A 199 -5.40 11.38 14.71
CA LEU A 199 -5.06 10.00 15.08
C LEU A 199 -6.27 9.17 15.54
N GLU A 200 -7.49 9.67 15.32
CA GLU A 200 -8.70 8.88 15.52
C GLU A 200 -8.78 7.76 14.47
N PRO A 201 -8.79 6.49 14.88
CA PRO A 201 -8.82 5.36 13.96
C PRO A 201 -10.16 5.31 13.22
N LYS A 202 -10.15 4.84 11.97
CA LYS A 202 -11.39 4.67 11.19
C LYS A 202 -12.13 3.40 11.58
N PHE A 203 -11.40 2.32 11.88
CA PHE A 203 -11.98 1.05 12.25
C PHE A 203 -12.20 0.97 13.76
N LYS A 204 -13.26 0.28 14.18
CA LYS A 204 -13.61 0.09 15.60
C LYS A 204 -12.99 -1.18 16.20
N GLU A 205 -11.87 -1.61 15.64
CA GLU A 205 -11.20 -2.82 16.11
C GLU A 205 -10.46 -2.55 17.42
N PRO A 206 -10.57 -3.44 18.42
CA PRO A 206 -10.00 -3.21 19.74
C PRO A 206 -8.48 -3.03 19.69
N ASN A 207 -7.79 -3.82 18.86
CA ASN A 207 -6.33 -3.73 18.69
C ASN A 207 -5.91 -2.39 18.09
N LEU A 208 -6.70 -1.86 17.15
CA LEU A 208 -6.42 -0.58 16.51
C LEU A 208 -6.69 0.60 17.45
N ILE A 209 -7.79 0.55 18.21
CA ILE A 209 -8.10 1.53 19.26
C ILE A 209 -6.97 1.55 20.30
N LEU A 210 -6.51 0.38 20.74
CA LEU A 210 -5.39 0.27 21.66
C LEU A 210 -4.10 0.86 21.08
N SER A 211 -3.79 0.57 19.82
CA SER A 211 -2.61 1.10 19.13
C SER A 211 -2.68 2.62 18.96
N SER A 212 -3.85 3.16 18.63
CA SER A 212 -4.09 4.61 18.57
C SER A 212 -3.90 5.27 19.94
N SER A 213 -4.48 4.70 21.00
CA SER A 213 -4.30 5.18 22.37
C SER A 213 -2.84 5.15 22.81
N LYS A 214 -2.10 4.08 22.49
CA LYS A 214 -0.65 3.97 22.74
C LYS A 214 0.13 5.06 21.99
N ALA A 215 -0.18 5.28 20.71
CA ALA A 215 0.44 6.34 19.92
C ALA A 215 0.18 7.72 20.52
N LEU A 216 -1.07 8.01 20.90
CA LEU A 216 -1.43 9.26 21.58
C LEU A 216 -0.71 9.43 22.91
N GLY A 217 -0.61 8.36 23.71
CA GLY A 217 0.15 8.36 24.96
C GLY A 217 1.62 8.70 24.75
N CYS A 218 2.26 8.08 23.75
CA CYS A 218 3.66 8.33 23.39
C CYS A 218 3.92 9.78 22.93
N LEU A 219 2.93 10.42 22.31
CA LEU A 219 3.01 11.80 21.84
C LEU A 219 2.71 12.84 22.92
N ARG A 220 1.74 12.56 23.81
CA ARG A 220 1.23 13.54 24.78
C ARG A 220 2.13 13.70 26.00
N ARG A 221 2.71 12.61 26.50
CA ARG A 221 3.41 12.60 27.79
C ARG A 221 4.90 12.89 27.63
N SER A 222 5.24 14.16 27.35
CA SER A 222 6.64 14.59 27.32
C SER A 222 7.37 14.32 28.64
N GLU A 223 6.65 14.35 29.76
CA GLU A 223 7.18 14.13 31.11
C GLU A 223 7.73 12.72 31.27
N ILE A 224 7.04 11.70 30.73
CA ILE A 224 7.51 10.31 30.78
C ILE A 224 8.87 10.19 30.07
N HIS A 225 9.04 10.89 28.96
CA HIS A 225 10.29 10.86 28.22
C HIS A 225 11.42 11.61 28.91
N HIS A 226 11.12 12.64 29.70
CA HIS A 226 12.11 13.25 30.58
C HIS A 226 12.57 12.25 31.63
N LEU A 227 11.64 11.55 32.29
CA LEU A 227 11.98 10.49 33.24
C LEU A 227 12.83 9.39 32.60
N TRP A 228 12.52 9.01 31.35
CA TRP A 228 13.32 8.02 30.62
C TRP A 228 14.71 8.55 30.29
N SER A 229 14.80 9.81 29.85
CA SER A 229 16.08 10.44 29.54
C SER A 229 16.95 10.56 30.80
N ASP A 230 16.35 10.86 31.95
CA ASP A 230 17.02 10.94 33.26
C ASP A 230 17.48 9.55 33.72
N LEU A 231 16.62 8.53 33.59
CA LEU A 231 16.96 7.15 33.93
C LEU A 231 18.13 6.64 33.07
N ILE A 232 18.05 6.83 31.76
CA ILE A 232 19.09 6.48 30.79
C ILE A 232 20.40 7.27 31.03
N ALA A 233 20.30 8.53 31.46
CA ALA A 233 21.45 9.34 31.84
C ALA A 233 22.11 8.83 33.14
N CYS A 234 21.30 8.40 34.13
CA CYS A 234 21.78 7.85 35.39
C CYS A 234 22.42 6.46 35.24
N GLU A 235 21.82 5.59 34.44
CA GLU A 235 22.30 4.21 34.27
C GLU A 235 23.69 4.14 33.62
N GLY A 236 23.97 5.04 32.66
CA GLY A 236 25.30 5.17 32.09
C GLY A 236 26.38 5.69 33.05
N ARG A 237 26.02 6.20 34.25
CA ARG A 237 26.98 6.60 35.29
C ARG A 237 27.30 5.47 36.27
N ASN A 238 26.35 4.56 36.52
CA ASN A 238 26.53 3.46 37.48
C ASN A 238 27.08 2.17 36.87
N ILE A 239 26.91 1.94 35.56
CA ILE A 239 27.48 0.75 34.88
C ILE A 239 28.98 0.96 34.53
N GLY A 240 29.50 2.17 34.73
CA GLY A 240 30.87 2.55 34.39
C GLY A 240 31.99 2.06 35.31
N LEU A 241 31.75 1.19 36.31
CA LEU A 241 32.85 0.75 37.21
C LEU A 241 32.98 -0.74 37.52
N ASP A 242 31.95 -1.59 37.38
CA ASP A 242 32.08 -3.00 37.82
C ASP A 242 31.87 -4.09 36.75
N ILE A 243 31.37 -3.77 35.54
CA ILE A 243 31.06 -4.80 34.53
C ILE A 243 32.18 -5.00 33.48
N PHE A 244 33.13 -4.06 33.35
CA PHE A 244 34.21 -4.17 32.36
C PHE A 244 35.52 -4.82 32.85
N ASN A 245 35.65 -5.14 34.14
CA ASN A 245 36.91 -5.66 34.68
C ASN A 245 36.96 -7.16 34.95
N ASN A 246 35.86 -7.90 34.76
CA ASN A 246 35.86 -9.35 34.93
C ASN A 246 35.46 -10.06 33.63
N GLY A 247 36.46 -10.24 32.78
CA GLY A 247 36.69 -11.49 32.07
C GLY A 247 35.70 -11.90 30.97
N THR A 248 36.14 -11.67 29.72
CA THR A 248 35.95 -12.60 28.59
C THR A 248 34.55 -13.22 28.44
N SER A 249 33.63 -12.45 27.87
CA SER A 249 32.64 -13.01 26.96
C SER A 249 32.31 -11.98 25.90
N THR A 250 32.87 -12.21 24.71
CA THR A 250 32.54 -11.52 23.47
C THR A 250 31.13 -11.93 23.04
N LEU A 251 30.13 -11.61 23.87
CA LEU A 251 28.74 -11.61 23.42
C LEU A 251 28.58 -10.33 22.61
N LEU A 252 28.57 -10.53 21.31
CA LEU A 252 28.18 -9.56 20.30
C LEU A 252 26.74 -9.15 20.63
N PHE A 253 26.59 -8.16 21.51
CA PHE A 253 25.32 -7.58 21.88
C PHE A 253 24.76 -6.91 20.63
N ASP A 254 23.88 -7.64 19.93
CA ASP A 254 23.02 -7.07 18.92
C ASP A 254 22.16 -6.00 19.63
N GLN A 255 22.54 -4.74 19.47
CA GLN A 255 21.77 -3.60 20.00
C GLN A 255 20.34 -3.58 19.43
N GLY A 256 20.09 -4.30 18.34
CA GLY A 256 18.74 -4.58 17.84
C GLY A 256 17.88 -5.37 18.84
N SER A 257 18.45 -6.18 19.72
CA SER A 257 17.70 -7.03 20.66
C SER A 257 17.29 -6.28 21.94
N VAL A 258 18.15 -5.45 22.52
CA VAL A 258 17.85 -4.71 23.77
C VAL A 258 16.79 -3.64 23.54
N GLY A 259 16.87 -2.92 22.41
CA GLY A 259 15.82 -1.98 22.00
C GLY A 259 14.47 -2.70 21.81
N LYS A 260 14.45 -3.87 21.16
CA LYS A 260 13.24 -4.67 21.00
C LYS A 260 12.72 -5.23 22.33
N GLN A 261 13.60 -5.59 23.27
CA GLN A 261 13.21 -6.08 24.59
C GLN A 261 12.60 -4.96 25.43
N LEU A 262 13.18 -3.77 25.47
CA LEU A 262 12.56 -2.62 26.14
C LEU A 262 11.20 -2.27 25.52
N VAL A 263 11.11 -2.22 24.19
CA VAL A 263 9.83 -2.02 23.48
C VAL A 263 8.83 -3.15 23.81
N SER A 264 9.29 -4.39 23.95
CA SER A 264 8.46 -5.54 24.34
C SER A 264 8.02 -5.47 25.80
N THR A 265 8.88 -5.02 26.72
CA THR A 265 8.53 -4.85 28.13
C THR A 265 7.52 -3.71 28.29
N PHE A 266 7.63 -2.65 27.48
CA PHE A 266 6.62 -1.59 27.40
C PHE A 266 5.32 -2.03 26.72
N ARG A 267 5.33 -3.07 25.87
CA ARG A 267 4.09 -3.69 25.37
C ARG A 267 3.28 -4.38 26.47
N CYS A 268 3.90 -4.75 27.60
CA CYS A 268 3.26 -5.44 28.72
C CYS A 268 2.78 -4.51 29.86
N VAL A 269 3.15 -3.23 29.85
CA VAL A 269 2.57 -2.27 30.80
C VAL A 269 1.24 -1.78 30.22
N ASP A 270 0.16 -2.45 30.60
CA ASP A 270 -1.20 -2.03 30.26
C ASP A 270 -1.44 -0.61 30.81
N PHE A 271 -1.71 0.32 29.89
CA PHE A 271 -2.11 1.70 30.15
C PHE A 271 -3.59 1.90 29.84
#